data_AF-A0A1V0V067-F1
#
_entry.id   AF-A0A1V0V067-F1
#
_cell.length_a   1.000
_cell.length_b   1.000
_cell.length_c   1.000
_cell.angle_alpha   90.00
_cell.angle_beta   90.00
_cell.angle_gamma   90.00
#
_symmetry.space_group_name_H-M   'P 1'
#
loop_
_entity.id
_entity.type
_entity.pdbx_description
1 polymer ?
#
loop_
_entity_poly.entity_id
_entity_poly.type
_entity_poly.pdbx_seq_one_letter_code
_entity_poly.pdbx_strand_id
1 'polypeptide(L)'
;MTNPQIPKPKVFISYSWTSLTHENWVLTLASRLMENGVDVVLDKWDLKEGHDIYVFMESMVSSPEIVKVLVICDKGYGEKANDRRGGVGTETQIISAEVYSRTNQEKFIPIVAERGEGGSRIFPIS
;
A
#
# COMPACT_ATOMS: atom_id res chain seq x y z
N MET A 1 -31.68 7.79 -20.44
CA MET A 1 -31.60 6.75 -19.39
C MET A 1 -30.13 6.62 -19.03
N THR A 2 -29.70 7.13 -17.88
CA THR A 2 -28.32 7.00 -17.42
C THR A 2 -28.14 5.59 -16.87
N ASN A 3 -27.20 4.84 -17.44
CA ASN A 3 -26.81 3.52 -16.93
C ASN A 3 -26.36 3.70 -15.47
N PRO A 4 -26.87 2.94 -14.49
CA PRO A 4 -26.34 3.02 -13.14
C PRO A 4 -24.88 2.59 -13.21
N GLN A 5 -23.95 3.54 -13.03
CA GLN A 5 -22.55 3.19 -12.85
C GLN A 5 -22.47 2.39 -11.56
N ILE A 6 -22.13 1.10 -11.67
CA ILE A 6 -21.72 0.32 -10.52
C ILE A 6 -20.47 1.03 -9.98
N PRO A 7 -20.50 1.57 -8.75
CA PRO A 7 -19.35 2.27 -8.21
C PRO A 7 -18.18 1.28 -8.18
N LYS A 8 -17.11 1.62 -8.88
CA LYS A 8 -15.89 0.82 -8.88
C LYS A 8 -15.30 0.84 -7.48
N PRO A 9 -14.88 -0.30 -6.92
CA PRO A 9 -14.21 -0.32 -5.64
C PRO A 9 -12.91 0.48 -5.77
N LYS A 10 -12.73 1.48 -4.90
CA LYS A 10 -11.52 2.29 -4.86
C LYS A 10 -10.54 1.70 -3.83
N VAL A 11 -9.31 1.47 -4.24
CA VAL A 11 -8.26 0.88 -3.39
C VAL A 11 -7.02 1.74 -3.38
N PHE A 12 -6.33 1.76 -2.25
CA PHE A 12 -5.02 2.39 -2.12
C PHE A 12 -3.94 1.33 -2.08
N ILE A 13 -2.84 1.52 -2.81
CA ILE A 13 -1.67 0.61 -2.76
C ILE A 13 -0.55 1.28 -1.99
N SER A 14 -0.23 0.73 -0.83
CA SER A 14 0.95 1.08 -0.04
C SER A 14 2.07 0.09 -0.34
N TYR A 15 3.22 0.58 -0.79
CA TYR A 15 4.38 -0.22 -1.12
C TYR A 15 5.66 0.56 -0.80
N SER A 16 6.80 -0.13 -0.74
CA SER A 16 8.10 0.49 -0.53
C SER A 16 8.85 0.69 -1.84
N TRP A 17 9.52 1.84 -1.99
CA TRP A 17 10.42 2.10 -3.11
C TRP A 17 11.77 1.41 -2.87
N THR A 18 11.78 0.08 -2.98
CA THR A 18 12.94 -0.77 -2.72
C THR A 18 13.82 -0.95 -3.94
N SER A 19 13.22 -1.11 -5.11
CA SER A 19 13.93 -1.18 -6.38
C SER A 19 13.04 -0.76 -7.54
N LEU A 20 13.65 -0.29 -8.62
CA LEU A 20 12.93 0.03 -9.85
C LEU A 20 12.15 -1.19 -10.40
N THR A 21 12.66 -2.40 -10.19
CA THR A 21 11.99 -3.64 -10.59
C THR A 21 10.71 -3.86 -9.78
N HIS A 22 10.78 -3.67 -8.45
CA HIS A 22 9.62 -3.77 -7.57
C HIS A 22 8.58 -2.68 -7.88
N GLU A 23 9.03 -1.43 -8.05
CA GLU A 23 8.17 -0.30 -8.43
C GLU A 23 7.42 -0.58 -9.74
N ASN A 24 8.10 -1.08 -10.77
CA ASN A 24 7.47 -1.43 -12.04
C ASN A 24 6.47 -2.58 -11.89
N TRP A 25 6.74 -3.55 -11.02
CA TRP A 25 5.81 -4.63 -10.71
C TRP A 25 4.54 -4.09 -10.04
N VAL A 26 4.68 -3.18 -9.07
CA VAL A 26 3.53 -2.54 -8.40
C VAL A 26 2.71 -1.71 -9.38
N LEU A 27 3.35 -0.94 -10.27
CA LEU A 27 2.66 -0.19 -11.32
C LEU A 27 1.91 -1.13 -12.28
N THR A 28 2.50 -2.27 -12.63
CA THR A 28 1.85 -3.28 -13.47
C THR A 28 0.63 -3.89 -12.76
N LEU A 29 0.74 -4.17 -11.47
CA LEU A 29 -0.38 -4.64 -10.65
C LEU A 29 -1.51 -3.61 -10.60
N ALA A 30 -1.18 -2.34 -10.37
CA ALA A 30 -2.13 -1.23 -10.33
C ALA A 30 -2.88 -1.07 -11.67
N SER A 31 -2.17 -1.08 -12.79
CA SER A 31 -2.78 -1.03 -14.13
C SER A 31 -3.74 -2.20 -14.37
N ARG A 32 -3.34 -3.42 -14.00
CA ARG A 32 -4.20 -4.61 -14.14
C ARG A 32 -5.46 -4.51 -13.28
N LEU A 33 -5.38 -3.96 -12.07
CA LEU A 33 -6.55 -3.73 -11.23
C LEU A 33 -7.52 -2.73 -11.89
N MET A 34 -7.00 -1.66 -12.46
CA MET A 34 -7.81 -0.67 -13.20
C MET A 34 -8.49 -1.26 -14.44
N GLU A 35 -7.79 -2.09 -15.21
CA GLU A 35 -8.35 -2.83 -16.35
C GLU A 35 -9.49 -3.78 -15.93
N ASN A 36 -9.45 -4.29 -14.70
CA ASN A 36 -10.47 -5.15 -14.12
C ASN A 36 -11.56 -4.38 -13.35
N GLY A 37 -11.62 -3.05 -13.50
CA GLY A 37 -12.70 -2.22 -12.95
C GLY A 37 -12.52 -1.80 -11.49
N VAL A 38 -11.30 -1.83 -10.97
CA VAL A 38 -10.95 -1.31 -9.63
C VAL A 38 -10.29 0.06 -9.77
N ASP A 39 -10.77 1.09 -9.08
CA ASP A 39 -10.09 2.39 -9.10
C ASP A 39 -8.91 2.37 -8.14
N VAL A 40 -7.69 2.58 -8.66
CA VAL A 40 -6.47 2.48 -7.86
C VAL A 40 -5.92 3.86 -7.57
N VAL A 41 -5.59 4.10 -6.30
CA VAL A 41 -4.83 5.27 -5.84
C VAL A 41 -3.41 4.82 -5.52
N LEU A 42 -2.43 5.56 -6.03
CA LEU A 42 -1.00 5.28 -5.87
C LEU A 42 -0.24 6.56 -5.56
N ASP A 43 0.73 6.50 -4.65
CA ASP A 43 1.54 7.67 -4.28
C ASP A 43 2.22 8.31 -5.51
N LYS A 44 2.82 7.53 -6.41
CA LYS A 44 3.43 8.06 -7.65
C LYS A 44 2.47 8.74 -8.62
N TRP A 45 1.17 8.50 -8.51
CA TRP A 45 0.17 9.07 -9.41
C TRP A 45 -0.57 10.24 -8.74
N ASP A 46 -0.88 10.09 -7.46
CA ASP A 46 -1.83 10.94 -6.75
C ASP A 46 -1.17 11.84 -5.70
N LEU A 47 0.08 11.57 -5.30
CA LEU A 47 0.83 12.46 -4.42
C LEU A 47 1.27 13.70 -5.18
N LYS A 48 0.76 14.86 -4.75
CA LYS A 48 1.17 16.16 -5.32
C LYS A 48 2.56 16.55 -4.84
N GLU A 49 3.34 17.18 -5.71
CA GLU A 49 4.66 17.71 -5.38
C GLU A 49 4.58 18.64 -4.16
N GLY A 50 5.46 18.42 -3.18
CA GLY A 50 5.52 19.19 -1.93
C GLY A 50 4.54 18.76 -0.84
N HIS A 51 3.69 17.75 -1.07
CA HIS A 51 2.88 17.16 0.00
C HIS A 51 3.63 16.07 0.76
N ASP A 52 3.39 16.02 2.07
CA ASP A 52 3.93 15.01 2.97
C ASP A 52 3.25 13.66 2.70
N ILE A 53 4.07 12.64 2.42
CA ILE A 53 3.60 11.29 2.14
C ILE A 53 2.91 10.62 3.33
N TYR A 54 3.29 10.95 4.57
CA TYR A 54 2.63 10.43 5.76
C TYR A 54 1.21 10.97 5.85
N VAL A 55 1.03 12.28 5.64
CA VAL A 55 -0.30 12.91 5.62
C VAL A 55 -1.16 12.35 4.50
N PHE A 56 -0.56 12.12 3.33
CA PHE A 56 -1.25 11.48 2.21
C PHE A 56 -1.70 10.06 2.57
N MET A 57 -0.80 9.21 3.10
CA MET A 57 -1.12 7.84 3.51
C MET A 57 -2.21 7.81 4.58
N GLU A 58 -2.12 8.66 5.60
CA GLU A 58 -3.15 8.79 6.63
C GLU A 58 -4.51 9.11 6.01
N SER A 59 -4.56 10.09 5.10
CA SER A 59 -5.79 10.46 4.41
C SER A 59 -6.39 9.32 3.58
N MET A 60 -5.55 8.49 2.95
CA MET A 60 -6.01 7.33 2.17
C MET A 60 -6.56 6.23 3.08
N VAL A 61 -5.92 5.99 4.21
CA VAL A 61 -6.37 4.98 5.18
C VAL A 61 -7.65 5.42 5.88
N SER A 62 -7.79 6.70 6.23
CA SER A 62 -8.99 7.23 6.89
C SER A 62 -10.15 7.48 5.93
N SER A 63 -9.89 7.63 4.63
CA SER A 63 -10.93 7.95 3.65
C SER A 63 -11.99 6.84 3.55
N PRO A 64 -13.29 7.18 3.66
CA PRO A 64 -14.38 6.22 3.46
C PRO A 64 -14.55 5.80 2.00
N GLU A 65 -13.98 6.55 1.05
CA GLU A 65 -13.99 6.18 -0.37
C GLU A 65 -13.06 5.00 -0.64
N ILE A 66 -11.96 4.89 0.11
CA ILE A 66 -11.02 3.77 -0.01
C ILE A 66 -11.63 2.56 0.68
N VAL A 67 -12.00 1.56 -0.11
CA VAL A 67 -12.63 0.33 0.37
C VAL A 67 -11.59 -0.61 0.97
N LYS A 68 -10.41 -0.71 0.35
CA LYS A 68 -9.30 -1.55 0.80
C LYS A 68 -7.95 -0.85 0.61
N VAL A 69 -7.00 -1.20 1.47
CA VAL A 69 -5.60 -0.79 1.39
C VAL A 69 -4.78 -2.05 1.11
N LEU A 70 -4.19 -2.12 -0.08
CA LEU A 70 -3.27 -3.19 -0.46
C LEU A 70 -1.89 -2.84 0.08
N VAL A 71 -1.35 -3.70 0.94
CA VAL A 71 -0.02 -3.50 1.53
C VAL A 71 0.95 -4.45 0.84
N ILE A 72 1.79 -3.92 -0.03
CA ILE A 72 2.77 -4.71 -0.77
C ILE A 72 3.95 -5.01 0.16
N CYS A 73 4.05 -6.25 0.60
CA CYS A 73 5.12 -6.75 1.43
C CYS A 73 6.22 -7.36 0.54
N ASP A 74 7.37 -6.71 0.49
CA ASP A 74 8.63 -7.29 0.03
C ASP A 74 9.60 -7.46 1.22
N LYS A 75 10.82 -7.98 0.96
CA LYS A 75 11.84 -8.08 2.01
C LYS A 75 12.10 -6.74 2.69
N GLY A 76 12.22 -5.68 1.90
CA GLY A 76 12.48 -4.34 2.41
C GLY A 76 11.35 -3.77 3.28
N TYR A 77 10.09 -4.08 2.96
CA TYR A 77 8.92 -3.67 3.74
C TYR A 77 8.92 -4.38 5.10
N GLY A 78 9.18 -5.69 5.11
CA GLY A 78 9.26 -6.48 6.34
C GLY A 78 10.41 -6.05 7.26
N GLU A 79 11.60 -5.85 6.70
CA GLU A 79 12.79 -5.39 7.45
C GLU A 79 12.56 -4.00 8.05
N LYS A 80 12.10 -3.04 7.24
CA LYS A 80 11.87 -1.66 7.71
C LYS A 80 10.69 -1.53 8.67
N ALA A 81 9.65 -2.37 8.54
CA ALA A 81 8.57 -2.44 9.52
C ALA A 81 9.06 -2.98 10.87
N ASN A 82 9.98 -3.96 10.86
CA ASN A 82 10.58 -4.52 12.06
C ASN A 82 11.58 -3.54 12.71
N ASP A 83 12.41 -2.84 11.92
CA ASP A 83 13.40 -1.87 12.41
C ASP A 83 12.76 -0.65 13.08
N ARG A 84 11.51 -0.31 12.74
CA ARG A 84 10.75 0.74 13.43
C ARG A 84 10.40 0.41 14.88
N ARG A 85 10.47 -0.87 15.32
CA ARG A 85 10.42 -1.20 16.76
C ARG A 85 11.70 -0.74 17.51
N GLY A 86 12.78 -0.42 16.79
CA GLY A 86 14.10 -0.07 17.33
C GLY A 86 14.45 1.43 17.41
N GLY A 87 13.57 2.34 16.99
CA GLY A 87 13.74 3.77 17.26
C GLY A 87 14.69 4.55 16.33
N VAL A 88 14.87 4.15 15.06
CA VAL A 88 15.63 4.94 14.09
C VAL A 88 14.70 5.54 13.03
N GLY A 89 14.59 6.87 13.06
CA GLY A 89 13.87 7.67 12.09
C GLY A 89 14.58 7.65 10.75
N THR A 90 14.07 6.87 9.80
CA THR A 90 14.45 6.98 8.39
C THR A 90 13.17 7.01 7.57
N GLU A 91 13.02 8.06 6.77
CA GLU A 91 11.92 8.31 5.83
C GLU A 91 11.58 7.05 5.06
N THR A 92 10.57 6.32 5.52
CA THR A 92 10.16 5.09 4.87
C THR A 92 8.66 5.11 4.71
N GLN A 93 8.24 4.94 3.46
CA GLN A 93 6.86 4.89 2.99
C GLN A 93 6.17 3.59 3.45
N ILE A 94 6.04 3.42 4.76
CA ILE A 94 5.41 2.28 5.42
C ILE A 94 4.30 2.81 6.32
N ILE A 95 3.15 2.13 6.28
CA ILE A 95 2.01 2.45 7.15
C ILE A 95 2.48 2.33 8.59
N SER A 96 2.38 3.43 9.35
CA SER A 96 2.79 3.42 10.75
C SER A 96 1.90 2.48 11.58
N ALA A 97 2.45 1.90 12.64
CA ALA A 97 1.69 1.06 13.57
C ALA A 97 0.50 1.82 14.18
N GLU A 98 0.65 3.13 14.39
CA GLU A 98 -0.40 4.03 14.86
C GLU A 98 -1.58 4.08 13.88
N VAL A 99 -1.30 4.31 12.58
CA VAL A 99 -2.34 4.35 11.53
C VAL A 99 -3.02 2.99 11.35
N TYR A 100 -2.24 1.90 11.43
CA TYR A 100 -2.77 0.55 11.40
C TYR A 100 -3.71 0.27 12.59
N SER A 101 -3.33 0.70 13.80
CA SER A 101 -4.12 0.48 15.02
C SER A 101 -5.42 1.30 15.08
N ARG A 102 -5.46 2.45 14.40
CA ARG A 102 -6.60 3.37 14.38
C ARG A 102 -7.68 3.02 13.35
N THR A 103 -7.42 2.04 12.50
CA THR A 103 -8.29 1.69 11.38
C THR A 103 -8.73 0.23 11.47
N ASN A 104 -9.92 -0.09 10.94
CA ASN A 104 -10.38 -1.47 10.90
C ASN A 104 -9.35 -2.35 10.15
N GLN A 105 -8.82 -3.36 10.83
CA GLN A 105 -7.81 -4.27 10.29
C GLN A 105 -8.28 -4.98 9.02
N GLU A 106 -9.59 -5.22 8.88
CA GLU A 106 -10.19 -5.80 7.68
C GLU A 106 -10.03 -4.94 6.43
N LYS A 107 -9.68 -3.65 6.58
CA LYS A 107 -9.40 -2.74 5.46
C LYS A 107 -8.08 -3.08 4.78
N PHE A 108 -7.13 -3.70 5.48
CA PHE A 108 -5.80 -3.98 4.95
C PHE A 108 -5.73 -5.38 4.34
N ILE A 109 -5.18 -5.48 3.12
CA ILE A 109 -4.92 -6.74 2.44
C ILE A 109 -3.41 -6.82 2.17
N PRO A 110 -2.66 -7.64 2.93
CA PRO A 110 -1.24 -7.84 2.67
C PRO A 110 -1.04 -8.66 1.38
N ILE A 111 -0.18 -8.17 0.48
CA ILE A 111 0.20 -8.83 -0.76
C ILE A 111 1.70 -9.08 -0.72
N VAL A 112 2.08 -10.36 -0.71
CA VAL A 112 3.50 -10.75 -0.71
C VAL A 112 4.02 -10.70 -2.15
N ALA A 113 4.86 -9.71 -2.46
CA ALA A 113 5.44 -9.52 -3.78
C ALA A 113 6.68 -10.39 -4.02
N GLU A 114 7.40 -10.74 -2.94
CA GLU A 114 8.61 -11.54 -3.01
C GLU A 114 8.51 -12.77 -2.10
N ARG A 115 8.89 -13.93 -2.63
CA ARG A 115 9.15 -15.12 -1.80
C ARG A 115 10.65 -15.14 -1.50
N GLY A 116 11.02 -15.40 -0.25
CA GLY A 116 12.42 -15.59 0.11
C GLY A 116 13.03 -16.81 -0.60
N GLU A 117 14.36 -16.94 -0.57
CA GLU A 117 15.04 -18.17 -1.00
C GLU A 117 14.42 -19.37 -0.26
N GLY A 118 13.98 -20.38 -1.01
CA GLY A 118 13.28 -21.56 -0.48
C GLY A 118 11.75 -21.49 -0.50
N GLY A 119 11.13 -20.41 -0.98
CA GLY A 119 9.66 -20.31 -1.13
C GLY A 119 8.91 -19.86 0.13
N SER A 120 9.64 -19.44 1.16
CA SER A 120 9.11 -18.91 2.42
C SER A 120 8.35 -17.59 2.18
N ARG A 121 7.12 -17.50 2.71
CA ARG A 121 6.27 -16.30 2.64
C ARG A 121 6.78 -15.26 3.64
N ILE A 122 6.99 -14.03 3.17
CA ILE A 122 7.38 -12.91 4.03
C ILE A 122 6.10 -12.23 4.50
N PHE A 123 5.77 -12.38 5.79
CA PHE A 123 4.73 -11.60 6.44
C PHE A 123 5.38 -10.62 7.43
N PRO A 124 4.90 -9.38 7.54
CA PRO A 124 5.19 -8.56 8.71
C PRO A 124 4.62 -9.30 9.93
N ILE A 125 5.47 -9.50 10.94
CA ILE A 125 5.09 -10.21 12.16
C ILE A 125 4.19 -9.26 12.95
N SER A 126 2.93 -9.66 13.14
CA SER A 126 1.94 -8.97 13.99
C SER A 126 2.51 -8.69 15.38
#